data_AF-A0A1T1IEC8-F1
#
_entry.id   AF-A0A1T1IEC8-F1
#
_cell.length_a   1.000
_cell.length_b   1.000
_cell.length_c   1.000
_cell.angle_alpha   90.00
_cell.angle_beta   90.00
_cell.angle_gamma   90.00
#
_symmetry.space_group_name_H-M   'P 1'
#
loop_
_entity.id
_entity.type
_entity.pdbx_description
1 polymer ?
#
loop_
_entity_poly.entity_id
_entity_poly.type
_entity_poly.pdbx_seq_one_letter_code
_entity_poly.pdbx_strand_id
1 'polypeptide(L)' 'MAIIQGKEQQFLTVFKQQLAEEAKTNELLILLIQALATEQDDQDPDSLATTYMDGTPVRGLP' A
#
# COMPACT_ATOMS: atom_id res chain seq x y z
N MET A 1 19.28 5.22 38.57
CA MET A 1 19.94 4.80 37.32
C MET A 1 19.22 3.63 36.63
N ALA A 2 18.91 2.52 37.32
CA ALA A 2 18.24 1.35 36.71
C ALA A 2 16.86 1.63 36.08
N ILE A 3 16.06 2.54 36.64
CA ILE A 3 14.72 2.89 36.13
C ILE A 3 14.80 3.58 34.75
N ILE A 4 15.87 4.32 34.46
CA ILE A 4 16.05 5.04 33.19
C ILE A 4 16.42 4.03 32.09
N GLN A 5 17.32 3.08 32.38
CA GLN A 5 17.67 1.99 31.46
C GLN A 5 16.49 1.05 31.17
N GLY A 6 15.63 0.79 32.17
CA GLY A 6 14.43 -0.02 31.96
C GLY A 6 13.43 0.61 30.99
N LYS A 7 13.25 1.94 31.06
CA LYS A 7 12.37 2.69 30.13
C LYS A 7 12.94 2.75 28.72
N GLU A 8 14.26 2.91 28.59
CA GLU A 8 14.95 2.89 27.29
C GLU A 8 14.81 1.54 26.59
N GLN A 9 14.98 0.43 27.31
CA GLN A 9 14.78 -0.92 26.77
C GLN A 9 13.35 -1.17 26.29
N GLN A 10 12.35 -0.69 27.05
CA GLN A 10 10.95 -0.79 26.64
C GLN A 10 10.67 0.02 25.38
N PHE A 11 11.18 1.26 25.32
CA PHE A 11 11.06 2.12 24.14
C PHE A 11 11.68 1.45 22.90
N LEU A 12 12.92 0.95 23.01
CA LEU A 12 13.61 0.28 21.91
C LEU A 12 12.88 -0.98 21.45
N THR A 13 12.23 -1.69 22.37
CA THR A 13 11.43 -2.89 22.03
C THR A 13 10.23 -2.51 21.18
N VAL A 14 9.44 -1.53 21.62
CA VAL A 14 8.26 -1.04 20.89
C VAL A 14 8.67 -0.44 19.55
N PHE A 15 9.73 0.36 19.53
CA PHE A 15 10.23 0.98 18.31
C PHE A 15 10.64 -0.06 17.26
N LYS A 16 11.34 -1.13 17.66
CA LYS A 16 11.69 -2.23 16.75
C LYS A 16 10.46 -2.97 16.22
N GLN A 17 9.43 -3.16 17.06
CA GLN A 17 8.17 -3.78 16.62
C GLN A 17 7.47 -2.92 15.57
N GLN A 18 7.41 -1.60 15.77
CA GLN A 18 6.84 -0.66 14.81
C GLN A 18 7.59 -0.67 13.48
N LEU A 19 8.92 -0.62 13.50
CA LEU A 19 9.73 -0.69 12.27
C LEU A 19 9.51 -2.01 11.50
N ALA A 20 9.35 -3.13 12.21
CA ALA A 20 9.06 -4.41 11.58
C ALA A 20 7.65 -4.46 10.95
N GLU A 21 6.68 -3.79 11.56
CA GLU A 21 5.31 -3.67 11.04
C GLU A 21 5.25 -2.73 9.82
N GLU A 22 5.98 -1.61 9.86
CA GLU A 22 6.14 -0.71 8.70
C GLU A 22 6.81 -1.42 7.53
N ALA A 23 7.86 -2.22 7.77
CA ALA A 23 8.53 -3.00 6.72
C ALA A 23 7.56 -3.97 6.02
N LYS A 24 6.76 -4.73 6.80
CA LYS A 24 5.73 -5.62 6.26
C LYS A 24 4.65 -4.87 5.49
N THR A 25 4.25 -3.71 5.99
CA THR A 25 3.27 -2.85 5.31
C THR A 25 3.80 -2.40 3.95
N ASN A 26 5.06 -2.00 3.88
CA ASN A 26 5.70 -1.63 2.62
C ASN A 26 5.78 -2.79 1.64
N GLU A 27 6.10 -4.01 2.11
CA GLU A 27 6.08 -5.21 1.28
C GLU A 27 4.68 -5.48 0.70
N LEU A 28 3.64 -5.36 1.51
CA LEU A 28 2.25 -5.52 1.06
C LEU A 28 1.84 -4.44 0.04
N LEU A 29 2.26 -3.19 0.25
CA LEU A 29 2.00 -2.09 -0.69
C LEU A 29 2.69 -2.33 -2.03
N ILE A 30 3.92 -2.84 -2.03
CA ILE A 30 4.63 -3.22 -3.26
C ILE A 30 3.86 -4.30 -4.02
N LEU A 31 3.41 -5.35 -3.33
CA LEU A 31 2.63 -6.42 -3.94
C LEU A 31 1.31 -5.92 -4.53
N LEU A 32 0.62 -5.01 -3.82
CA LEU A 32 -0.60 -4.39 -4.33
C LEU A 32 -0.35 -3.58 -5.60
N ILE A 33 0.71 -2.76 -5.60
CA ILE A 33 1.10 -1.97 -6.79
C ILE A 33 1.40 -2.89 -7.97
N GLN A 34 2.12 -3.99 -7.74
CA GLN A 34 2.44 -4.97 -8.79
C GLN A 34 1.19 -5.66 -9.34
N ALA A 35 0.25 -6.04 -8.47
CA ALA A 35 -1.01 -6.65 -8.88
C ALA A 35 -1.84 -5.67 -9.75
N LEU A 36 -1.96 -4.41 -9.31
CA LEU A 36 -2.68 -3.38 -10.07
C LEU A 36 -2.00 -3.05 -11.41
N ALA A 37 -0.67 -3.06 -11.48
CA ALA A 37 0.06 -2.86 -12.73
C ALA A 37 -0.15 -4.03 -13.70
N THR A 38 -0.21 -5.27 -13.19
CA THR A 38 -0.46 -6.45 -14.03
C THR A 38 -1.87 -6.42 -14.63
N GLU A 39 -2.86 -5.93 -13.88
CA GLU A 39 -4.22 -5.70 -14.40
C GLU A 39 -4.28 -4.60 -15.49
N GLN A 40 -3.33 -3.66 -15.49
CA GLN A 40 -3.22 -2.61 -16.51
C GLN A 40 -2.54 -3.10 -17.79
N ASP A 41 -1.56 -4.00 -17.72
CA ASP A 41 -0.87 -4.52 -18.91
C ASP A 41 -1.75 -5.43 -19.79
N ASP A 42 -2.78 -6.06 -19.22
CA ASP A 42 -3.79 -6.84 -19.95
C ASP A 42 -4.91 -5.95 -20.56
N GLN A 43 -4.93 -4.66 -20.24
CA GLN A 43 -5.80 -3.66 -20.87
C GLN A 43 -5.02 -2.98 -21.99
N ASP A 44 -5.59 -2.92 -23.20
CA ASP A 44 -5.02 -2.13 -24.30
C ASP A 44 -4.70 -0.70 -23.79
N PRO A 45 -3.47 -0.19 -23.91
CA PRO A 45 -3.12 1.15 -23.44
C PRO A 45 -3.93 2.26 -24.11
N ASP A 46 -4.60 1.97 -25.23
CA ASP A 46 -5.56 2.87 -25.89
C ASP A 46 -7.03 2.65 -25.43
N SER A 47 -7.28 1.72 -24.50
CA SER A 47 -8.58 1.47 -23.89
C SER A 47 -9.01 2.66 -23.03
N LEU A 48 -9.94 3.44 -23.55
CA LEU A 48 -10.57 4.52 -22.79
C LEU A 48 -11.42 3.93 -21.66
N ALA A 49 -11.29 4.49 -20.45
CA ALA A 49 -12.12 4.11 -19.31
C ALA A 49 -13.61 4.21 -19.67
N THR A 50 -14.33 3.09 -19.57
CA THR A 50 -15.74 2.99 -19.97
C THR A 50 -16.72 3.38 -18.87
N THR A 51 -16.23 3.47 -17.63
CA THR A 51 -17.03 3.70 -16.42
C THR A 51 -16.28 4.61 -15.45
N TYR A 52 -17.00 5.53 -14.81
CA TYR A 52 -16.48 6.35 -13.71
C TYR A 52 -16.36 5.53 -12.41
N MET A 53 -15.65 6.08 -11.42
CA MET A 53 -15.42 5.41 -10.12
C MET A 53 -16.70 5.12 -9.32
N ASP A 54 -17.80 5.81 -9.63
CA ASP A 54 -19.12 5.60 -9.03
C ASP A 54 -19.97 4.55 -9.80
N GLY A 55 -19.39 3.92 -10.82
CA GLY A 55 -20.08 2.94 -11.66
C GLY A 55 -20.94 3.55 -12.78
N THR A 56 -20.98 4.89 -12.91
CA THR A 56 -21.72 5.51 -14.00
C THR A 56 -20.98 5.31 -15.33
N PRO A 57 -21.67 4.93 -16.43
CA PRO A 57 -21.01 4.74 -17.72
C PRO A 57 -20.60 6.09 -18.30
N VAL A 58 -19.42 6.12 -18.93
CA VAL A 58 -18.94 7.32 -19.64
C VAL A 58 -19.77 7.51 -20.91
N ARG A 59 -20.52 8.61 -20.99
CA ARG A 59 -21.36 8.90 -22.16
C ARG A 59 -20.51 9.39 -23.34
N GLY A 60 -20.71 8.81 -24.52
CA GLY A 60 -20.10 9.28 -25.76
C GLY A 60 -18.78 8.60 -26.14
N LEU A 61 -18.44 7.46 -25.53
CA LEU A 61 -17.53 6.51 -26.17
C LEU A 61 -18.17 5.95 -27.45
N PRO A 62 -17.38 5.71 -28.51
CA PRO A 62 -17.87 5.15 -29.77
C PRO A 62 -18.49 3.76 -29.61
#